data_AF-A0A644ZNY7-F1
#
_entry.id   AF-A0A644ZNY7-F1
#
_cell.length_a   1.000
_cell.length_b   1.000
_cell.length_c   1.000
_cell.angle_alpha   90.00
_cell.angle_beta   90.00
_cell.angle_gamma   90.00
#
_symmetry.space_group_name_H-M   'P 1'
#
loop_
_entity.id
_entity.type
_entity.pdbx_description
1 polymer ?
#
loop_
_entity_poly.entity_id
_entity_poly.type
_entity_poly.pdbx_seq_one_letter_code
_entity_poly.pdbx_strand_id
1 'polypeptide(L)'
;MVFENCSSGALRTDLRTLKSFDGHFISDNANCFEVVRLTQGMLPRFPAGRMFRWLVLAGTGDWRPEERNADEIIVTPRVATWYNFEVTNLEFALCATMMGQFGLSGDIAALRPETLAKLAAKIAFYKSRRAALGRAEVHLLTPPEPVWLHEGWAVFEYHDPQTGEIDVFAFHLDSDGDARRYFPLRSANPAVRYRETGSGQVIPGAELSKAGLEIDFGYDEHGEYRGRWLTLLPEDNPRSSI
;
A
#
# COMPACT_ATOMS: atom_id res chain seq x y z
N MET A 1 -23.29 12.97 3.02
CA MET A 1 -23.25 12.26 1.73
C MET A 1 -21.81 12.32 1.24
N VAL A 2 -21.27 11.22 0.72
CA VAL A 2 -19.91 11.14 0.15
C VAL A 2 -20.07 10.94 -1.36
N PHE A 3 -19.39 11.75 -2.16
CA PHE A 3 -19.42 11.67 -3.61
C PHE A 3 -18.10 11.15 -4.17
N GLU A 4 -18.15 10.03 -4.87
CA GLU A 4 -17.02 9.48 -5.63
C GLU A 4 -17.15 9.88 -7.11
N ASN A 5 -16.08 10.41 -7.70
CA ASN A 5 -16.02 10.64 -9.13
C ASN A 5 -15.51 9.38 -9.84
N CYS A 6 -16.24 8.96 -10.87
CA CYS A 6 -15.86 7.86 -11.74
C CYS A 6 -16.18 8.24 -13.20
N SER A 7 -15.24 7.93 -14.10
CA SER A 7 -15.41 8.07 -15.55
C SER A 7 -14.57 6.99 -16.23
N SER A 8 -15.06 5.74 -16.19
CA SER A 8 -14.28 4.55 -16.59
C SER A 8 -12.91 4.52 -15.90
N GLY A 9 -12.94 4.51 -14.57
CA GLY A 9 -11.79 4.90 -13.75
C GLY A 9 -11.58 6.42 -13.76
N ALA A 10 -10.37 6.85 -14.09
CA ALA A 10 -9.89 8.21 -13.91
C ALA A 10 -9.90 9.11 -15.17
N LEU A 11 -10.68 8.81 -16.22
CA LEU A 11 -10.68 9.65 -17.45
C LEU A 11 -11.15 11.10 -17.20
N ARG A 12 -11.80 11.35 -16.06
CA ARG A 12 -12.21 12.69 -15.62
C ARG A 12 -11.63 13.03 -14.25
N THR A 13 -10.35 12.81 -14.05
CA THR A 13 -9.63 13.17 -12.81
C THR A 13 -8.79 14.42 -13.03
N ASP A 14 -9.23 15.53 -12.42
CA ASP A 14 -8.56 16.83 -12.53
C ASP A 14 -8.81 17.70 -11.28
N LEU A 15 -8.06 18.80 -11.17
CA LEU A 15 -8.16 19.72 -10.02
C LEU A 15 -9.52 20.42 -9.89
N ARG A 16 -10.30 20.55 -10.97
CA ARG A 16 -11.64 21.13 -10.92
C ARG A 16 -12.61 20.14 -10.29
N THR A 17 -12.53 18.87 -10.67
CA THR A 17 -13.37 17.82 -10.08
C THR A 17 -13.07 17.59 -8.60
N LEU A 18 -11.84 17.82 -8.13
CA LEU A 18 -11.51 17.76 -6.70
C LEU A 18 -12.40 18.66 -5.81
N LYS A 19 -12.96 19.75 -6.35
CA LYS A 19 -13.85 20.65 -5.60
C LYS A 19 -15.26 20.11 -5.40
N SER A 20 -15.67 19.10 -6.19
CA SER A 20 -17.06 18.62 -6.25
C SER A 20 -17.24 17.21 -5.69
N PHE A 21 -16.14 16.50 -5.43
CA PHE A 21 -16.15 15.11 -4.99
C PHE A 21 -15.30 14.95 -3.72
N ASP A 22 -15.52 13.87 -2.99
CA ASP A 22 -14.81 13.47 -1.76
C ASP A 22 -13.80 12.33 -2.00
N GLY A 23 -13.97 11.60 -3.12
CA GLY A 23 -13.14 10.50 -3.60
C GLY A 23 -13.06 10.48 -5.13
N HIS A 24 -11.99 9.93 -5.70
CA HIS A 24 -11.90 9.65 -7.13
C HIS A 24 -11.56 8.18 -7.34
N PHE A 25 -12.37 7.46 -8.10
CA PHE A 25 -12.07 6.10 -8.50
C PHE A 25 -10.98 6.10 -9.56
N ILE A 26 -9.84 5.50 -9.25
CA ILE A 26 -8.61 5.75 -10.01
C ILE A 26 -8.48 4.90 -11.26
N SER A 27 -9.03 3.69 -11.28
CA SER A 27 -8.93 2.82 -12.45
C SER A 27 -9.90 1.65 -12.36
N ASP A 28 -10.50 1.31 -13.51
CA ASP A 28 -11.17 0.02 -13.72
C ASP A 28 -10.21 -1.18 -13.68
N ASN A 29 -8.91 -0.90 -13.70
CA ASN A 29 -7.87 -1.90 -13.53
C ASN A 29 -7.72 -2.30 -12.06
N ALA A 30 -8.10 -3.55 -11.76
CA ALA A 30 -8.03 -4.17 -10.44
C ALA A 30 -6.83 -5.11 -10.25
N ASN A 31 -5.94 -5.21 -11.24
CA ASN A 31 -4.66 -5.91 -11.10
C ASN A 31 -3.83 -5.21 -10.01
N CYS A 32 -3.51 -5.93 -8.93
CA CYS A 32 -2.87 -5.34 -7.76
C CYS A 32 -1.45 -4.81 -8.05
N PHE A 33 -0.76 -5.39 -9.03
CA PHE A 33 0.56 -4.95 -9.48
C PHE A 33 0.49 -3.63 -10.22
N GLU A 34 -0.37 -3.56 -11.23
CA GLU A 34 -0.58 -2.36 -12.04
C GLU A 34 -1.14 -1.22 -11.17
N VAL A 35 -1.92 -1.52 -10.12
CA VAL A 35 -2.37 -0.54 -9.11
C VAL A 35 -1.20 0.18 -8.44
N VAL A 36 -0.10 -0.52 -8.10
CA VAL A 36 1.09 0.11 -7.50
C VAL A 36 1.68 1.17 -8.45
N ARG A 37 1.88 0.81 -9.73
CA ARG A 37 2.43 1.73 -10.74
C ARG A 37 1.47 2.87 -11.08
N LEU A 38 0.17 2.59 -11.16
CA LEU A 38 -0.86 3.63 -11.33
C LEU A 38 -0.83 4.63 -10.17
N THR A 39 -0.64 4.17 -8.95
CA THR A 39 -0.50 5.04 -7.77
C THR A 39 0.77 5.88 -7.88
N GLN A 40 1.90 5.26 -8.25
CA GLN A 40 3.17 5.94 -8.48
C GLN A 40 3.09 7.05 -9.53
N GLY A 41 2.39 6.81 -10.64
CA GLY A 41 2.22 7.80 -11.71
C GLY A 41 1.29 8.96 -11.33
N MET A 42 0.39 8.76 -10.37
CA MET A 42 -0.65 9.72 -10.03
C MET A 42 -0.30 10.62 -8.84
N LEU A 43 0.42 10.10 -7.84
CA LEU A 43 0.83 10.85 -6.64
C LEU A 43 1.55 12.18 -6.91
N PRO A 44 2.36 12.35 -7.99
CA PRO A 44 2.94 13.65 -8.32
C PRO A 44 1.92 14.74 -8.69
N ARG A 45 0.66 14.38 -8.96
CA ARG A 45 -0.37 15.27 -9.53
C ARG A 45 -1.69 15.23 -8.77
N PHE A 46 -1.84 14.31 -7.82
CA PHE A 46 -3.11 14.08 -7.14
C PHE A 46 -2.90 13.71 -5.67
N PRO A 47 -3.67 14.30 -4.74
CA PRO A 47 -3.49 14.04 -3.31
C PRO A 47 -3.90 12.62 -2.95
N ALA A 48 -3.04 11.91 -2.20
CA ALA A 48 -3.24 10.50 -1.88
C ALA A 48 -4.55 10.23 -1.12
N GLY A 49 -4.89 11.11 -0.16
CA GLY A 49 -6.14 11.03 0.59
C GLY A 49 -7.43 11.19 -0.23
N ARG A 50 -7.30 11.52 -1.52
CA ARG A 50 -8.41 11.66 -2.48
C ARG A 50 -8.46 10.52 -3.49
N MET A 51 -7.49 9.61 -3.47
CA MET A 51 -7.41 8.45 -4.35
C MET A 51 -8.25 7.31 -3.80
N PHE A 52 -9.31 6.93 -4.48
CA PHE A 52 -10.15 5.79 -4.12
C PHE A 52 -9.74 4.54 -4.91
N ARG A 53 -9.46 3.46 -4.19
CA ARG A 53 -9.09 2.15 -4.72
C ARG A 53 -10.01 1.08 -4.17
N TRP A 54 -10.46 0.21 -5.06
CA TRP A 54 -11.19 -1.00 -4.69
C TRP A 54 -10.24 -2.19 -4.77
N LEU A 55 -10.10 -2.91 -3.67
CA LEU A 55 -9.57 -4.26 -3.70
C LEU A 55 -10.70 -5.20 -4.11
N VAL A 56 -10.53 -5.88 -5.24
CA VAL A 56 -11.53 -6.79 -5.79
C VAL A 56 -10.99 -8.21 -5.67
N LEU A 57 -11.55 -9.02 -4.77
CA LEU A 57 -11.03 -10.36 -4.50
C LEU A 57 -12.15 -11.42 -4.50
N ALA A 58 -11.78 -12.64 -4.83
CA ALA A 58 -12.59 -13.82 -4.61
C ALA A 58 -11.70 -14.98 -4.13
N GLY A 59 -12.24 -15.79 -3.22
CA GLY A 59 -11.64 -17.07 -2.86
C GLY A 59 -11.94 -18.11 -3.93
N THR A 60 -11.03 -19.06 -4.13
CA THR A 60 -11.25 -20.22 -5.02
C THR A 60 -11.94 -21.39 -4.31
N GLY A 61 -12.49 -21.16 -3.11
CA GLY A 61 -13.08 -22.19 -2.26
C GLY A 61 -12.05 -23.24 -1.86
N ASP A 62 -12.40 -24.51 -2.05
CA ASP A 62 -11.58 -25.68 -1.68
C ASP A 62 -10.56 -26.10 -2.77
N TRP A 63 -10.48 -25.37 -3.89
CA TRP A 63 -9.56 -25.73 -4.96
C TRP A 63 -8.10 -25.52 -4.53
N ARG A 64 -7.34 -26.62 -4.37
CA ARG A 64 -5.92 -26.62 -3.97
C ARG A 64 -5.15 -27.63 -4.81
N PRO A 65 -4.50 -27.21 -5.91
CA PRO A 65 -3.84 -28.12 -6.84
C PRO A 65 -2.54 -28.70 -6.30
N GLU A 66 -1.85 -28.01 -5.37
CA GLU A 66 -0.56 -28.43 -4.84
C GLU A 66 -0.73 -29.39 -3.65
N GLU A 67 -1.37 -28.93 -2.57
CA GLU A 67 -1.52 -29.71 -1.34
C GLU A 67 -2.83 -29.41 -0.60
N ARG A 68 -3.34 -30.40 0.15
CA ARG A 68 -4.60 -30.29 0.91
C ARG A 68 -4.58 -29.18 1.98
N ASN A 69 -3.41 -28.85 2.50
CA ASN A 69 -3.22 -27.86 3.56
C ASN A 69 -2.60 -26.55 3.06
N ALA A 70 -2.53 -26.34 1.73
CA ALA A 70 -1.99 -25.11 1.18
C ALA A 70 -2.83 -23.89 1.59
N ASP A 71 -2.17 -22.73 1.57
CA ASP A 71 -2.80 -21.43 1.77
C ASP A 71 -3.96 -21.20 0.77
N GLU A 72 -4.83 -20.25 1.10
CA GLU A 72 -5.97 -19.98 0.22
C GLU A 72 -5.48 -19.32 -1.06
N ILE A 73 -5.86 -19.87 -2.20
CA ILE A 73 -5.65 -19.20 -3.48
C ILE A 73 -6.73 -18.13 -3.62
N ILE A 74 -6.29 -16.89 -3.62
CA ILE A 74 -7.10 -15.69 -3.79
C ILE A 74 -6.85 -15.16 -5.19
N VAL A 75 -7.93 -14.78 -5.88
CA VAL A 75 -7.86 -14.22 -7.23
C VAL A 75 -8.38 -12.79 -7.28
N THR A 76 -7.81 -11.99 -8.18
CA THR A 76 -8.23 -10.62 -8.50
C THR A 76 -8.44 -10.49 -10.01
N PRO A 77 -9.46 -9.76 -10.49
CA PRO A 77 -9.61 -9.53 -11.91
C PRO A 77 -8.57 -8.52 -12.40
N ARG A 78 -8.10 -8.68 -13.64
CA ARG A 78 -7.12 -7.74 -14.23
C ARG A 78 -7.76 -6.45 -14.73
N VAL A 79 -9.08 -6.44 -14.89
CA VAL A 79 -9.89 -5.31 -15.38
C VAL A 79 -11.24 -5.32 -14.65
N ALA A 80 -12.20 -4.49 -15.06
CA ALA A 80 -13.53 -4.42 -14.43
C ALA A 80 -14.36 -5.72 -14.47
N THR A 81 -13.93 -6.73 -15.23
CA THR A 81 -14.65 -8.01 -15.40
C THR A 81 -13.78 -9.20 -15.05
N TRP A 82 -14.40 -10.30 -14.62
CA TRP A 82 -13.74 -11.55 -14.22
C TRP A 82 -13.32 -12.48 -15.37
N TYR A 83 -13.49 -12.09 -16.64
CA TYR A 83 -13.04 -12.90 -17.78
C TYR A 83 -11.52 -13.08 -17.85
N ASN A 84 -10.78 -12.19 -17.18
CA ASN A 84 -9.34 -12.27 -17.04
C ASN A 84 -8.99 -11.96 -15.58
N PHE A 85 -8.38 -12.92 -14.89
CA PHE A 85 -8.01 -12.82 -13.49
C PHE A 85 -6.63 -13.45 -13.26
N GLU A 86 -6.06 -13.15 -12.11
CA GLU A 86 -4.76 -13.65 -11.67
C GLU A 86 -4.81 -14.02 -10.19
N VAL A 87 -3.86 -14.86 -9.78
CA VAL A 87 -3.62 -15.15 -8.36
C VAL A 87 -2.91 -13.95 -7.72
N THR A 88 -3.21 -13.70 -6.46
CA THR A 88 -2.54 -12.64 -5.70
C THR A 88 -2.35 -13.00 -4.24
N ASN A 89 -1.31 -12.45 -3.63
CA ASN A 89 -1.08 -12.51 -2.20
C ASN A 89 -1.92 -11.45 -1.46
N LEU A 90 -2.61 -11.85 -0.39
CA LEU A 90 -3.50 -10.95 0.36
C LEU A 90 -2.78 -9.72 0.95
N GLU A 91 -1.61 -9.89 1.55
CA GLU A 91 -0.86 -8.78 2.15
C GLU A 91 -0.37 -7.79 1.09
N PHE A 92 0.12 -8.31 -0.03
CA PHE A 92 0.48 -7.49 -1.18
C PHE A 92 -0.72 -6.68 -1.70
N ALA A 93 -1.83 -7.34 -1.97
CA ALA A 93 -3.04 -6.74 -2.50
C ALA A 93 -3.62 -5.65 -1.56
N LEU A 94 -3.60 -5.91 -0.26
CA LEU A 94 -4.01 -4.94 0.76
C LEU A 94 -3.07 -3.74 0.80
N CYS A 95 -1.75 -3.95 0.83
CA CYS A 95 -0.80 -2.84 0.80
C CYS A 95 -0.96 -1.98 -0.47
N ALA A 96 -1.14 -2.62 -1.64
CA ALA A 96 -1.27 -1.93 -2.92
C ALA A 96 -2.51 -1.02 -2.99
N THR A 97 -3.60 -1.44 -2.36
CA THR A 97 -4.91 -0.76 -2.42
C THR A 97 -5.16 0.19 -1.25
N MET A 98 -4.42 0.08 -0.14
CA MET A 98 -4.57 0.93 1.05
C MET A 98 -3.76 2.24 0.99
N MET A 99 -3.07 2.53 -0.11
CA MET A 99 -2.35 3.78 -0.38
C MET A 99 -3.28 4.99 -0.67
N GLY A 100 -4.32 5.17 0.14
CA GLY A 100 -5.36 6.18 -0.05
C GLY A 100 -6.69 5.80 0.62
N GLN A 101 -7.79 6.10 -0.06
CA GLN A 101 -9.14 5.64 0.31
C GLN A 101 -9.35 4.21 -0.17
N PHE A 102 -9.70 3.32 0.74
CA PHE A 102 -9.83 1.88 0.50
C PHE A 102 -11.30 1.44 0.47
N GLY A 103 -11.66 0.68 -0.55
CA GLY A 103 -12.90 -0.09 -0.67
C GLY A 103 -12.63 -1.56 -0.96
N LEU A 104 -13.64 -2.41 -0.73
CA LEU A 104 -13.57 -3.86 -0.93
C LEU A 104 -14.75 -4.32 -1.80
N SER A 105 -14.48 -5.17 -2.78
CA SER A 105 -15.46 -5.74 -3.71
C SER A 105 -15.08 -7.18 -4.09
N GLY A 106 -15.95 -7.85 -4.84
CA GLY A 106 -15.81 -9.25 -5.25
C GLY A 106 -16.58 -10.23 -4.36
N ASP A 107 -16.34 -11.52 -4.53
CA ASP A 107 -16.99 -12.58 -3.75
C ASP A 107 -16.24 -12.85 -2.44
N ILE A 108 -16.37 -11.87 -1.54
CA ILE A 108 -15.76 -11.90 -0.21
C ILE A 108 -16.33 -13.06 0.62
N ALA A 109 -17.58 -13.47 0.35
CA ALA A 109 -18.23 -14.56 1.06
C ALA A 109 -17.61 -15.94 0.73
N ALA A 110 -16.94 -16.06 -0.42
CA ALA A 110 -16.18 -17.26 -0.80
C ALA A 110 -14.81 -17.38 -0.11
N LEU A 111 -14.35 -16.35 0.62
CA LEU A 111 -13.08 -16.42 1.35
C LEU A 111 -13.19 -17.30 2.59
N ARG A 112 -12.12 -18.05 2.90
CA ARG A 112 -12.09 -18.88 4.12
C ARG A 112 -12.08 -18.03 5.40
N PRO A 113 -12.57 -18.57 6.53
CA PRO A 113 -12.61 -17.86 7.81
C PRO A 113 -11.25 -17.29 8.26
N GLU A 114 -10.16 -18.01 8.02
CA GLU A 114 -8.80 -17.56 8.37
C GLU A 114 -8.37 -16.34 7.55
N THR A 115 -8.66 -16.35 6.25
CA THR A 115 -8.39 -15.23 5.33
C THR A 115 -9.27 -14.03 5.66
N LEU A 116 -10.55 -14.26 5.99
CA LEU A 116 -11.45 -13.22 6.48
C LEU A 116 -10.94 -12.59 7.79
N ALA A 117 -10.36 -13.39 8.70
CA ALA A 117 -9.78 -12.87 9.93
C ALA A 117 -8.54 -11.99 9.65
N LYS A 118 -7.65 -12.42 8.75
CA LYS A 118 -6.49 -11.62 8.29
C LYS A 118 -6.96 -10.30 7.65
N LEU A 119 -7.93 -10.37 6.75
CA LEU A 119 -8.54 -9.22 6.09
C LEU A 119 -9.17 -8.25 7.10
N ALA A 120 -9.93 -8.75 8.06
CA ALA A 120 -10.56 -7.93 9.09
C ALA A 120 -9.53 -7.22 9.98
N ALA A 121 -8.46 -7.93 10.37
CA ALA A 121 -7.36 -7.35 11.15
C ALA A 121 -6.67 -6.22 10.38
N LYS A 122 -6.38 -6.42 9.08
CA LYS A 122 -5.77 -5.37 8.25
C LYS A 122 -6.71 -4.18 8.04
N ILE A 123 -8.01 -4.41 7.86
CA ILE A 123 -9.00 -3.32 7.76
C ILE A 123 -9.06 -2.52 9.07
N ALA A 124 -8.99 -3.18 10.22
CA ALA A 124 -8.94 -2.50 11.51
C ALA A 124 -7.68 -1.62 11.64
N PHE A 125 -6.52 -2.15 11.23
CA PHE A 125 -5.28 -1.40 11.15
C PHE A 125 -5.38 -0.20 10.18
N TYR A 126 -5.87 -0.41 8.96
CA TYR A 126 -6.12 0.68 8.01
C TYR A 126 -7.03 1.76 8.62
N LYS A 127 -8.10 1.37 9.34
CA LYS A 127 -8.99 2.34 9.98
C LYS A 127 -8.30 3.19 11.05
N SER A 128 -7.29 2.67 11.75
CA SER A 128 -6.51 3.48 12.69
C SER A 128 -5.54 4.45 11.98
N ARG A 129 -5.05 4.08 10.79
CA ARG A 129 -4.09 4.88 10.00
C ARG A 129 -4.72 5.83 8.96
N ARG A 130 -5.93 5.57 8.48
CA ARG A 130 -6.54 6.25 7.32
C ARG A 130 -6.62 7.77 7.42
N ALA A 131 -6.69 8.30 8.64
CA ALA A 131 -6.69 9.75 8.87
C ALA A 131 -5.31 10.36 8.59
N ALA A 132 -4.23 9.68 8.99
CA ALA A 132 -2.86 10.06 8.67
C ALA A 132 -2.60 9.96 7.16
N LEU A 133 -2.97 8.83 6.54
CA LEU A 133 -2.89 8.65 5.09
C LEU A 133 -3.68 9.71 4.31
N GLY A 134 -4.86 10.09 4.82
CA GLY A 134 -5.74 11.07 4.20
C GLY A 134 -5.15 12.48 4.11
N ARG A 135 -4.21 12.82 5.00
CA ARG A 135 -3.55 14.14 5.07
C ARG A 135 -2.06 14.09 4.71
N ALA A 136 -1.56 12.92 4.31
CA ALA A 136 -0.16 12.70 4.13
C ALA A 136 0.43 13.53 2.98
N GLU A 137 1.61 14.08 3.22
CA GLU A 137 2.55 14.46 2.17
C GLU A 137 3.27 13.19 1.72
N VAL A 138 3.26 12.92 0.41
CA VAL A 138 3.80 11.66 -0.12
C VAL A 138 5.08 11.90 -0.91
N HIS A 139 6.13 11.17 -0.55
CA HIS A 139 7.39 11.14 -1.27
C HIS A 139 7.57 9.79 -1.97
N LEU A 140 7.87 9.82 -3.26
CA LEU A 140 8.29 8.64 -3.99
C LEU A 140 9.77 8.38 -3.69
N LEU A 141 10.09 7.23 -3.10
CA LEU A 141 11.46 6.82 -2.82
C LEU A 141 12.09 6.05 -4.00
N THR A 142 11.27 5.65 -4.96
CA THR A 142 11.68 5.12 -6.27
C THR A 142 11.03 5.93 -7.41
N PRO A 143 11.67 6.05 -8.59
CA PRO A 143 11.13 6.82 -9.70
C PRO A 143 9.83 6.20 -10.26
N PRO A 144 8.90 7.00 -10.79
CA PRO A 144 7.76 6.48 -11.55
C PRO A 144 8.20 5.62 -12.73
N GLU A 145 7.62 4.44 -12.84
CA GLU A 145 7.89 3.48 -13.92
C GLU A 145 6.62 3.20 -14.74
N PRO A 146 6.74 2.66 -15.97
CA PRO A 146 5.59 2.26 -16.77
C PRO A 146 4.70 1.23 -16.06
N VAL A 147 3.41 1.25 -16.34
CA VAL A 147 2.42 0.37 -15.70
C VAL A 147 2.71 -1.12 -15.91
N TRP A 148 3.29 -1.47 -17.06
CA TRP A 148 3.66 -2.84 -17.42
C TRP A 148 5.00 -3.32 -16.82
N LEU A 149 5.76 -2.45 -16.13
CA LEU A 149 7.00 -2.85 -15.48
C LEU A 149 6.69 -3.48 -14.11
N HIS A 150 6.60 -4.81 -14.15
CA HIS A 150 6.27 -5.66 -13.01
C HIS A 150 7.53 -6.17 -12.28
N GLU A 151 8.66 -5.48 -12.30
CA GLU A 151 9.84 -5.93 -11.56
C GLU A 151 10.46 -4.80 -10.73
N GLY A 152 11.26 -5.19 -9.74
CA GLY A 152 12.01 -4.29 -8.88
C GLY A 152 11.17 -3.53 -7.86
N TRP A 153 11.76 -2.48 -7.31
CA TRP A 153 11.25 -1.76 -6.14
C TRP A 153 10.23 -0.67 -6.50
N ALA A 154 9.14 -0.60 -5.74
CA ALA A 154 8.26 0.56 -5.65
C ALA A 154 8.09 0.95 -4.19
N VAL A 155 8.59 2.12 -3.80
CA VAL A 155 8.60 2.53 -2.38
C VAL A 155 8.08 3.95 -2.22
N PHE A 156 7.18 4.12 -1.25
CA PHE A 156 6.45 5.34 -0.97
C PHE A 156 6.55 5.67 0.52
N GLU A 157 6.84 6.93 0.81
CA GLU A 157 6.82 7.48 2.16
C GLU A 157 5.61 8.40 2.29
N TYR A 158 4.75 8.13 3.26
CA TYR A 158 3.58 8.91 3.63
C TYR A 158 3.88 9.59 4.96
N HIS A 159 4.10 10.90 4.92
CA HIS A 159 4.38 11.71 6.09
C HIS A 159 3.13 12.45 6.53
N ASP A 160 2.74 12.30 7.78
CA ASP A 160 1.70 13.13 8.37
C ASP A 160 2.31 14.38 9.02
N PRO A 161 2.21 15.58 8.42
CA PRO A 161 2.84 16.78 8.95
C PRO A 161 2.23 17.25 10.28
N GLN A 162 1.05 16.77 10.68
CA GLN A 162 0.42 17.16 11.94
C GLN A 162 1.02 16.40 13.13
N THR A 163 1.34 15.13 12.95
CA THR A 163 1.81 14.25 14.03
C THR A 163 3.30 13.95 13.92
N GLY A 164 3.90 14.12 12.74
CA GLY A 164 5.24 13.67 12.42
C GLY A 164 5.34 12.15 12.20
N GLU A 165 4.22 11.42 12.17
CA GLU A 165 4.20 9.99 11.85
C GLU A 165 4.57 9.73 10.39
N ILE A 166 5.22 8.59 10.15
CA ILE A 166 5.64 8.17 8.81
C ILE A 166 5.13 6.75 8.56
N ASP A 167 4.42 6.56 7.46
CA ASP A 167 4.05 5.25 6.92
C ASP A 167 4.87 4.99 5.66
N VAL A 168 5.50 3.81 5.56
CA VAL A 168 6.27 3.39 4.37
C VAL A 168 5.58 2.20 3.73
N PHE A 169 5.16 2.37 2.48
CA PHE A 169 4.68 1.28 1.63
C PHE A 169 5.82 0.86 0.71
N ALA A 170 6.20 -0.42 0.78
CA ALA A 170 7.22 -0.98 -0.08
C ALA A 170 6.68 -2.20 -0.81
N PHE A 171 7.01 -2.29 -2.09
CA PHE A 171 6.67 -3.40 -2.96
C PHE A 171 7.92 -3.83 -3.69
N HIS A 172 8.06 -5.14 -3.85
CA HIS A 172 9.17 -5.73 -4.56
C HIS A 172 8.73 -7.02 -5.25
N LEU A 173 9.16 -7.18 -6.50
CA LEU A 173 9.32 -8.50 -7.11
C LEU A 173 10.80 -8.74 -7.25
N ASP A 174 11.27 -9.80 -6.62
CA ASP A 174 12.68 -10.14 -6.58
C ASP A 174 13.21 -10.41 -7.99
N SER A 175 14.25 -9.67 -8.36
CA SER A 175 15.30 -10.18 -9.24
C SER A 175 16.43 -10.71 -8.35
N ASP A 176 17.05 -11.83 -8.73
CA ASP A 176 18.09 -12.52 -7.94
C ASP A 176 19.06 -11.55 -7.24
N GLY A 177 19.09 -11.59 -5.90
CA GLY A 177 20.03 -10.85 -5.06
C GLY A 177 19.62 -9.44 -4.61
N ASP A 178 18.45 -8.90 -5.00
CA ASP A 178 17.99 -7.54 -4.62
C ASP A 178 16.84 -7.53 -3.58
N ALA A 179 16.72 -8.57 -2.75
CA ALA A 179 15.61 -8.71 -1.78
C ALA A 179 15.68 -7.73 -0.59
N ARG A 180 16.82 -7.04 -0.40
CA ARG A 180 17.11 -6.17 0.74
C ARG A 180 17.73 -4.84 0.30
N ARG A 181 17.14 -3.73 0.73
CA ARG A 181 17.62 -2.39 0.38
C ARG A 181 17.31 -1.35 1.45
N TYR A 182 18.16 -0.33 1.52
CA TYR A 182 17.98 0.83 2.41
C TYR A 182 17.38 2.01 1.61
N PHE A 183 16.36 2.66 2.17
CA PHE A 183 15.69 3.81 1.57
C PHE A 183 15.74 5.03 2.49
N PRO A 184 16.53 6.08 2.14
CA PRO A 184 16.53 7.34 2.87
C PRO A 184 15.15 7.99 2.88
N LEU A 185 14.62 8.25 4.09
CA LEU A 185 13.33 8.87 4.30
C LEU A 185 13.45 10.40 4.18
N ARG A 186 12.62 11.00 3.34
CA ARG A 186 12.68 12.44 2.98
C ARG A 186 12.14 13.33 4.08
N SER A 187 11.15 12.88 4.84
CA SER A 187 10.49 13.67 5.88
C SER A 187 10.99 13.37 7.30
N ALA A 188 11.85 12.37 7.49
CA ALA A 188 12.37 12.01 8.80
C ALA A 188 13.14 13.17 9.45
N ASN A 189 12.66 13.63 10.61
CA ASN A 189 13.26 14.75 11.32
C ASN A 189 14.54 14.31 12.05
N PRO A 190 15.73 14.87 11.73
CA PRO A 190 16.99 14.46 12.35
C PRO A 190 17.07 14.61 13.87
N ALA A 191 16.23 15.47 14.46
CA ALA A 191 16.18 15.71 15.91
C ALA A 191 15.23 14.78 16.67
N VAL A 192 14.47 13.94 15.96
CA VAL A 192 13.45 13.05 16.53
C VAL A 192 13.94 11.60 16.49
N ARG A 193 13.45 10.77 17.39
CA ARG A 193 13.62 9.30 17.35
C ARG A 193 12.29 8.69 16.96
N TYR A 194 12.31 7.65 16.15
CA TYR A 194 11.11 7.00 15.64
C TYR A 194 11.05 5.56 16.12
N ARG A 195 9.90 5.13 16.61
CA ARG A 195 9.61 3.75 16.95
C ARG A 195 8.89 3.07 15.79
N GLU A 196 9.49 2.02 15.24
CA GLU A 196 8.84 1.17 14.25
C GLU A 196 7.87 0.22 14.96
N THR A 197 6.60 0.23 14.55
CA THR A 197 5.53 -0.43 15.30
C THR A 197 5.57 -1.96 15.27
N GLY A 198 6.10 -2.58 14.22
CA GLY A 198 6.15 -4.04 14.08
C GLY A 198 7.28 -4.70 14.88
N SER A 199 8.46 -4.10 14.88
CA SER A 199 9.68 -4.57 15.55
C SER A 199 9.89 -3.94 16.93
N GLY A 200 9.28 -2.79 17.19
CA GLY A 200 9.51 -1.98 18.39
C GLY A 200 10.86 -1.25 18.40
N GLN A 201 11.66 -1.38 17.33
CA GLN A 201 12.97 -0.75 17.21
C GLN A 201 12.85 0.77 17.21
N VAL A 202 13.76 1.43 17.93
CA VAL A 202 13.85 2.89 17.96
C VAL A 202 15.04 3.35 17.13
N ILE A 203 14.75 4.12 16.08
CA ILE A 203 15.72 4.55 15.08
C ILE A 203 15.83 6.09 15.12
N PRO A 204 17.04 6.67 15.23
CA PRO A 204 17.22 8.12 15.10
C PRO A 204 16.76 8.63 13.73
N GLY A 205 16.01 9.74 13.68
CA GLY A 205 15.61 10.35 12.42
C GLY A 205 16.79 10.83 11.57
N ALA A 206 17.94 11.11 12.19
CA ALA A 206 19.18 11.43 11.48
C ALA A 206 19.74 10.21 10.72
N GLU A 207 19.48 9.00 11.20
CA GLU A 207 19.83 7.75 10.55
C GLU A 207 18.83 7.45 9.42
N LEU A 208 17.53 7.55 9.69
CA LEU A 208 16.47 7.36 8.69
C LEU A 208 16.61 8.31 7.50
N SER A 209 17.04 9.56 7.71
CA SER A 209 17.20 10.55 6.63
C SER A 209 18.49 10.38 5.83
N LYS A 210 19.53 9.73 6.38
CA LYS A 210 20.85 9.58 5.72
C LYS A 210 21.12 8.16 5.24
N ALA A 211 21.07 7.20 6.16
CA ALA A 211 21.31 5.80 5.88
C ALA A 211 20.05 5.12 5.31
N GLY A 212 18.88 5.52 5.81
CA GLY A 212 17.60 5.01 5.35
C GLY A 212 17.03 3.90 6.21
N LEU A 213 15.77 3.58 5.94
CA LEU A 213 15.07 2.44 6.50
C LEU A 213 15.45 1.18 5.71
N GLU A 214 15.92 0.13 6.40
CA GLU A 214 16.13 -1.18 5.78
C GLU A 214 14.78 -1.84 5.49
N ILE A 215 14.62 -2.34 4.28
CA ILE A 215 13.49 -3.16 3.87
C ILE A 215 14.04 -4.46 3.32
N ASP A 216 13.66 -5.57 3.94
CA ASP A 216 14.13 -6.91 3.59
C ASP A 216 12.95 -7.86 3.39
N PHE A 217 12.69 -8.27 2.16
CA PHE A 217 11.65 -9.24 1.85
C PHE A 217 12.09 -10.69 2.06
N GLY A 218 13.39 -10.96 2.25
CA GLY A 218 13.99 -12.29 2.26
C GLY A 218 14.08 -12.89 0.86
N TYR A 219 15.14 -13.65 0.58
CA TYR A 219 15.29 -14.29 -0.74
C TYR A 219 14.19 -15.34 -0.97
N ASP A 220 13.59 -15.31 -2.15
CA ASP A 220 12.60 -16.30 -2.59
C ASP A 220 12.70 -16.51 -4.10
N GLU A 221 13.32 -17.62 -4.52
CA GLU A 221 13.57 -17.97 -5.93
C GLU A 221 12.28 -18.19 -6.75
N HIS A 222 11.18 -18.49 -6.07
CA HIS A 222 9.87 -18.71 -6.66
C HIS A 222 8.86 -17.68 -6.15
N GLY A 223 9.36 -16.59 -5.55
CA GLY A 223 8.56 -15.60 -4.89
C GLY A 223 7.69 -14.79 -5.84
N GLU A 224 6.45 -14.56 -5.44
CA GLU A 224 5.56 -13.60 -6.08
C GLU A 224 5.90 -12.16 -5.61
N TYR A 225 5.14 -11.16 -6.09
CA TYR A 225 5.29 -9.83 -5.51
C TYR A 225 4.93 -9.83 -4.04
N ARG A 226 5.73 -9.08 -3.30
CA ARG A 226 5.53 -8.87 -1.88
C ARG A 226 5.30 -7.40 -1.62
N GLY A 227 4.42 -7.13 -0.65
CA GLY A 227 4.11 -5.79 -0.18
C GLY A 227 4.30 -5.73 1.34
N ARG A 228 4.85 -4.62 1.82
CA ARG A 228 4.94 -4.31 3.25
C ARG A 228 4.49 -2.89 3.50
N TRP A 229 3.83 -2.73 4.65
CA TRP A 229 3.47 -1.44 5.20
C TRP A 229 4.11 -1.34 6.59
N LEU A 230 5.09 -0.45 6.72
CA LEU A 230 5.80 -0.15 7.96
C LEU A 230 5.30 1.18 8.52
N THR A 231 5.15 1.28 9.84
CA THR A 231 4.73 2.53 10.51
C THR A 231 5.79 2.95 11.52
N LEU A 232 6.21 4.20 11.44
CA LEU A 232 7.17 4.86 12.30
C LEU A 232 6.48 5.98 13.07
N LEU A 233 6.43 5.84 14.39
CA LEU A 233 5.84 6.84 15.28
C LEU A 233 6.96 7.65 15.93
N PRO A 234 6.90 8.99 15.92
CA PRO A 234 7.86 9.79 16.68
C PRO A 234 7.73 9.46 18.17
N GLU A 235 8.85 9.19 18.83
CA GLU A 235 8.85 9.15 20.29
C GLU A 235 8.61 10.57 20.80
N ASP A 236 7.68 10.71 21.76
CA ASP A 236 7.45 11.98 22.45
C ASP A 236 8.79 12.55 22.89
N ASN A 237 9.12 13.73 22.34
CA ASN A 237 10.35 14.43 22.71
C ASN A 237 10.28 14.71 24.22
N PRO A 238 11.23 14.27 25.07
CA PRO A 238 11.21 14.56 26.51
C PRO A 238 11.41 16.06 26.85
N ARG A 239 11.18 16.98 25.90
CA ARG A 239 11.32 18.44 26.07
C ARG A 239 9.98 19.18 26.10
N SER A 240 8.90 18.52 26.49
CA SER A 240 7.64 19.16 26.90
C SER A 240 7.52 19.24 28.43
N SER A 241 8.59 19.64 29.10
CA SER A 241 8.57 20.07 30.50
C SER A 241 9.63 21.15 30.73
N ILE A 242 9.31 22.38 30.31
CA ILE A 242 9.84 23.63 30.89
C ILE A 242 8.66 24.59 30.99
#